data_AF-A0AAW0KTP7-F1
#
_entry.id   AF-A0AAW0KTP7-F1
#
_cell.length_a   1.000
_cell.length_b   1.000
_cell.length_c   1.000
_cell.angle_alpha   90.00
_cell.angle_beta   90.00
_cell.angle_gamma   90.00
#
_symmetry.space_group_name_H-M   'P 1'
#
loop_
_entity.id
_entity.type
_entity.pdbx_description
1 polymer ?
#
loop_
_entity_poly.entity_id
_entity_poly.type
_entity_poly.pdbx_seq_one_letter_code
_entity_poly.pdbx_strand_id
1 'polypeptide(L)'
;LPSKLPSRPNLQYIKNITRQSPQAHALILNTFEDLEGLVLSYIRTKCPKTYTIGPLHAILKSKLESKMALLLSVNKSFIVWLNAQPLKSVIYVSFGSIIVMTKEELMSFGMV
;
A
#
# COMPACT_ATOMS: atom_id res chain seq x y z
N LEU A 1 12.51 -20.53 17.29
CA LEU A 1 13.01 -19.18 17.68
C LEU A 1 12.52 -18.19 16.64
N PRO A 2 11.79 -17.11 16.98
CA PRO A 2 11.57 -16.06 16.01
C PRO A 2 12.91 -15.34 15.86
N SER A 3 13.56 -15.58 14.73
CA SER A 3 14.75 -14.86 14.29
C SER A 3 14.49 -13.37 14.43
N LYS A 4 15.41 -12.66 15.11
CA LYS A 4 15.40 -11.21 15.22
C LYS A 4 15.45 -10.65 13.80
N LEU A 5 14.30 -10.25 13.28
CA LEU A 5 14.23 -9.47 12.05
C LEU A 5 15.09 -8.22 12.32
N PRO A 6 16.11 -7.93 11.49
CA PRO A 6 17.00 -6.81 11.74
C PRO A 6 16.18 -5.53 11.91
N SER A 7 16.50 -4.75 12.93
CA SER A 7 15.76 -3.53 13.26
C SER A 7 15.80 -2.57 12.07
N ARG A 8 14.70 -2.49 11.32
CA ARG A 8 14.59 -1.60 10.16
C ARG A 8 14.31 -0.18 10.67
N PRO A 9 15.23 0.78 10.56
CA PRO A 9 15.09 2.11 11.17
C PRO A 9 13.85 2.85 10.67
N ASN A 10 13.50 2.71 9.39
CA ASN A 10 12.27 3.29 8.81
C ASN A 10 11.00 2.76 9.49
N LEU A 11 10.95 1.46 9.79
CA LEU A 11 9.78 0.85 10.42
C LEU A 11 9.64 1.28 11.88
N GLN A 12 10.75 1.40 12.60
CA GLN A 12 10.75 1.90 13.98
C GLN A 12 10.32 3.37 14.03
N TYR A 13 10.78 4.19 13.08
CA TYR A 13 10.34 5.57 12.94
C TYR A 13 8.82 5.64 12.70
N ILE A 14 8.29 4.89 11.72
CA ILE A 14 6.84 4.83 11.42
C ILE A 14 6.05 4.40 12.66
N LYS A 15 6.50 3.36 13.36
CA LYS A 15 5.87 2.90 14.60
C LYS A 15 5.80 4.00 15.67
N ASN A 16 6.89 4.76 15.83
CA ASN A 16 6.96 5.82 16.84
C ASN A 16 6.03 6.99 16.51
N ILE A 17 5.95 7.42 15.25
CA ILE A 17 5.02 8.48 14.84
C ILE A 17 3.55 8.03 14.95
N THR A 18 3.23 6.78 14.59
CA THR A 18 1.85 6.25 14.69
C THR A 18 1.36 6.18 16.14
N ARG A 19 2.26 5.97 17.11
CA ARG A 19 1.88 6.00 18.54
C ARG A 19 1.40 7.38 19.00
N GLN A 20 1.76 8.44 18.29
CA GLN A 20 1.34 9.82 18.59
C GLN A 20 0.00 10.18 17.93
N SER A 21 -0.53 9.34 17.03
CA SER A 21 -1.79 9.58 16.33
C SER A 21 -2.99 9.93 17.22
N PRO A 22 -3.16 9.40 18.46
CA PRO A 22 -4.25 9.82 19.34
C PRO A 22 -4.20 11.30 19.77
N GLN A 23 -3.03 11.95 19.67
CA GLN A 23 -2.85 13.37 20.00
C GLN A 23 -3.22 14.29 18.82
N ALA A 24 -3.45 13.73 17.63
CA ALA A 24 -3.85 14.50 16.45
C ALA A 24 -5.27 15.05 16.62
N HIS A 25 -5.53 16.23 16.07
CA HIS A 25 -6.88 16.80 16.04
C HIS A 25 -7.86 15.95 15.22
N ALA A 26 -7.36 15.34 14.14
CA ALA A 26 -8.11 14.44 13.29
C ALA A 26 -7.16 13.49 12.54
N LEU A 27 -7.68 12.35 12.13
CA LEU A 27 -7.01 11.41 11.22
C LEU A 27 -7.70 11.43 9.87
N ILE A 28 -6.91 11.47 8.80
CA ILE A 28 -7.39 11.31 7.42
C ILE A 28 -6.73 10.05 6.87
N LEU A 29 -7.54 9.03 6.59
CA LEU A 29 -7.07 7.71 6.20
C LEU A 29 -7.57 7.37 4.78
N ASN A 30 -6.66 6.88 3.94
CA ASN A 30 -6.99 6.38 2.60
C ASN A 30 -7.52 4.94 2.69
N THR A 31 -8.71 4.80 3.26
CA THR A 31 -9.45 3.55 3.45
C THR A 31 -10.95 3.84 3.45
N PHE A 32 -11.80 2.82 3.63
CA PHE A 32 -13.26 2.91 3.69
C PHE A 32 -13.85 1.81 4.57
N GLU A 33 -15.10 1.98 5.01
CA GLU A 33 -15.74 1.11 6.01
C GLU A 33 -15.82 -0.35 5.60
N ASP A 34 -16.21 -0.64 4.37
CA ASP A 34 -16.38 -2.03 3.92
C ASP A 34 -15.05 -2.82 3.91
N LEU A 35 -13.91 -2.12 3.84
CA LEU A 35 -12.58 -2.74 3.89
C LEU A 35 -12.09 -2.95 5.32
N GLU A 36 -12.28 -1.97 6.22
CA GLU A 36 -11.60 -1.95 7.54
C GLU A 36 -12.52 -1.55 8.72
N GLY A 37 -13.84 -1.71 8.61
CA GLY A 37 -14.82 -1.15 9.56
C GLY A 37 -14.57 -1.50 11.04
N LEU A 38 -14.14 -2.73 11.35
CA LEU A 38 -13.79 -3.12 12.72
C LEU A 38 -12.56 -2.35 13.25
N VAL A 39 -11.53 -2.19 12.43
CA VAL A 39 -10.31 -1.45 12.78
C VAL A 39 -10.62 0.04 12.92
N LEU A 40 -11.42 0.59 12.01
CA LEU A 40 -11.85 1.99 12.05
C LEU A 40 -12.69 2.31 13.30
N SER A 41 -13.58 1.40 13.69
CA SER A 41 -14.34 1.50 14.94
C SER A 41 -13.41 1.60 16.14
N TYR A 42 -12.36 0.77 16.19
CA TYR A 42 -11.34 0.86 17.24
C TYR A 42 -10.53 2.16 17.18
N ILE A 43 -10.09 2.59 15.99
CA ILE A 43 -9.34 3.85 15.80
C ILE A 43 -10.15 5.04 16.31
N ARG A 44 -11.47 5.09 16.04
CA ARG A 44 -12.36 6.16 16.50
C ARG A 44 -12.47 6.24 18.03
N THR A 45 -12.26 5.13 18.76
CA THR A 45 -12.16 5.19 20.23
C THR A 45 -10.91 5.95 20.72
N LYS A 46 -9.86 6.04 19.89
CA LYS A 46 -8.60 6.71 20.20
C LYS A 46 -8.53 8.12 19.60
N CYS A 47 -9.10 8.33 18.42
CA CYS A 47 -9.24 9.63 17.76
C CYS A 47 -10.64 9.73 17.12
N PRO A 48 -11.63 10.32 17.83
CA PRO A 48 -13.02 10.35 17.35
C PRO A 48 -13.20 11.02 15.98
N LYS A 49 -12.37 12.03 15.68
CA LYS A 49 -12.37 12.73 14.38
C LYS A 49 -11.53 11.96 13.36
N THR A 50 -12.03 10.81 12.89
CA THR A 50 -11.39 10.00 11.85
C THR A 50 -12.19 10.02 10.55
N TYR A 51 -11.59 10.51 9.48
CA TYR A 51 -12.15 10.59 8.13
C TYR A 51 -11.53 9.52 7.22
N THR A 52 -12.38 8.76 6.55
CA THR A 52 -12.01 7.72 5.60
C THR A 52 -12.34 8.20 4.19
N ILE A 53 -11.32 8.53 3.40
CA ILE A 53 -11.48 9.17 2.08
C ILE A 53 -11.07 8.27 0.91
N GLY A 54 -10.86 6.98 1.18
CA GLY A 54 -10.38 6.03 0.20
C GLY A 54 -11.49 5.39 -0.65
N PRO A 55 -11.11 4.67 -1.72
CA PRO A 55 -9.75 4.56 -2.24
C PRO A 55 -9.39 5.76 -3.14
N LEU A 56 -8.37 6.53 -2.74
CA LEU A 56 -7.93 7.74 -3.46
C LEU A 56 -7.55 7.47 -4.92
N HIS A 57 -6.94 6.32 -5.21
CA HIS A 57 -6.53 5.97 -6.57
C HIS A 57 -7.74 5.84 -7.53
N ALA A 58 -8.86 5.30 -7.06
CA ALA A 58 -10.08 5.17 -7.87
C ALA A 58 -10.77 6.53 -8.05
N ILE A 59 -10.82 7.32 -6.97
CA ILE A 59 -11.36 8.69 -6.99
C ILE A 59 -10.59 9.55 -8.00
N LEU A 60 -9.25 9.51 -7.97
CA LEU A 60 -8.42 10.24 -8.91
C LEU A 60 -8.59 9.77 -10.34
N LYS A 61 -8.66 8.44 -10.58
CA LYS A 61 -8.91 7.90 -11.92
C LYS A 61 -10.23 8.45 -12.48
N SER A 62 -11.32 8.42 -11.70
CA SER A 62 -12.63 8.93 -12.13
C SER A 62 -12.66 10.43 -12.44
N LYS A 63 -11.87 11.24 -11.71
CA LYS A 63 -11.82 12.71 -11.88
C LYS A 63 -10.85 13.15 -12.99
N LEU A 64 -9.88 12.31 -13.32
CA LEU A 64 -8.70 12.68 -14.11
C LEU A 64 -8.54 11.84 -15.38
N GLU A 65 -9.61 11.19 -15.86
CA GLU A 65 -9.63 10.47 -17.14
C GLU A 65 -9.17 11.35 -18.32
N SER A 66 -9.23 12.69 -18.22
CA SER A 66 -8.71 13.61 -19.24
C SER A 66 -7.23 14.01 -19.10
N LYS A 67 -6.53 13.78 -17.96
CA LYS A 67 -5.14 14.25 -17.75
C LYS A 67 -4.14 13.17 -17.25
N MET A 68 -4.59 12.01 -16.77
CA MET A 68 -3.69 10.96 -16.26
C MET A 68 -2.89 10.22 -17.33
N ALA A 69 -3.29 10.28 -18.59
CA ALA A 69 -2.52 9.71 -19.69
C ALA A 69 -1.10 10.31 -19.80
N LEU A 70 -0.86 11.50 -19.21
CA LEU A 70 0.42 12.20 -19.26
C LEU A 70 1.37 11.92 -18.08
N LEU A 71 0.89 11.40 -16.94
CA LEU A 71 1.68 11.34 -15.69
C LEU A 71 2.22 9.93 -15.36
N LEU A 72 1.71 8.92 -16.05
CA LEU A 72 2.19 7.55 -15.97
C LEU A 72 3.07 7.30 -17.20
N SER A 73 4.38 7.55 -17.08
CA SER A 73 5.39 6.94 -17.95
C SER A 73 5.47 5.43 -17.67
N VAL A 74 4.32 4.75 -17.75
CA VAL A 74 4.26 3.30 -17.72
C VAL A 74 5.07 2.83 -18.90
N ASN A 75 6.05 1.97 -18.62
CA ASN A 75 6.81 1.33 -19.66
C ASN A 75 5.82 0.53 -20.51
N LYS A 76 5.49 1.07 -21.69
CA LYS A 76 4.44 0.54 -22.55
C LYS A 76 4.73 -0.91 -22.96
N SER A 77 6.00 -1.34 -22.95
CA SER A 77 6.40 -2.70 -23.25
C SER A 77 5.83 -3.74 -22.29
N PHE A 78 5.74 -3.45 -20.99
CA PHE A 78 5.16 -4.37 -20.01
C PHE A 78 3.65 -4.55 -20.22
N ILE A 79 2.95 -3.45 -20.52
CA ILE A 79 1.50 -3.49 -20.81
C ILE A 79 1.23 -4.28 -22.10
N VAL A 80 2.06 -4.12 -23.13
CA VAL A 80 1.94 -4.92 -24.37
C VAL A 80 2.12 -6.41 -24.08
N TRP A 81 3.14 -6.78 -23.29
CA TRP A 81 3.34 -8.19 -22.90
C TRP A 81 2.17 -8.74 -22.08
N LEU A 82 1.64 -7.96 -21.12
CA LEU A 82 0.52 -8.35 -20.28
C LEU A 82 -0.76 -8.58 -21.10
N ASN A 83 -1.03 -7.71 -22.08
CA ASN A 83 -2.17 -7.83 -22.98
C ASN A 83 -2.12 -9.06 -23.90
N ALA A 84 -0.94 -9.67 -24.09
CA ALA A 84 -0.76 -10.88 -24.89
C ALA A 84 -1.02 -12.17 -24.10
N GLN A 85 -1.17 -12.10 -22.77
CA GLN A 85 -1.39 -13.28 -21.92
C GLN A 85 -2.89 -13.61 -21.83
N PRO A 86 -3.25 -14.88 -21.62
CA PRO A 86 -4.64 -15.25 -21.33
C PRO A 86 -5.23 -14.52 -20.11
N LEU A 87 -6.54 -14.37 -20.08
CA LEU A 87 -7.23 -13.72 -18.96
C LEU A 87 -6.93 -14.47 -17.65
N LYS A 88 -6.53 -13.72 -16.61
CA LYS A 88 -6.25 -14.22 -15.26
C LYS A 88 -5.13 -15.27 -15.18
N SER A 89 -4.21 -15.32 -16.14
CA SER A 89 -3.09 -16.28 -16.14
C SER A 89 -1.77 -15.72 -15.57
N VAL A 90 -1.69 -14.42 -15.31
CA VAL A 90 -0.48 -13.74 -14.83
C VAL A 90 -0.59 -13.44 -13.34
N ILE A 91 0.47 -13.73 -12.60
CA ILE A 91 0.60 -13.38 -11.18
C ILE A 91 1.45 -12.11 -11.07
N TYR A 92 0.89 -11.05 -10.47
CA TYR A 92 1.65 -9.86 -10.11
C TYR A 92 2.31 -10.05 -8.75
N VAL A 93 3.63 -9.84 -8.70
CA VAL A 93 4.40 -9.90 -7.45
C VAL A 93 5.17 -8.58 -7.27
N SER A 94 4.94 -7.92 -6.14
CA SER A 94 5.63 -6.69 -5.75
C SER A 94 5.65 -6.57 -4.23
N PHE A 95 6.79 -6.21 -3.67
CA PHE A 95 6.99 -6.06 -2.22
C PHE A 95 7.00 -4.60 -1.77
N GLY A 96 6.78 -3.67 -2.70
CA GLY A 96 6.95 -2.23 -2.46
C GLY A 96 8.41 -1.84 -2.24
N SER A 97 8.65 -0.54 -2.03
CA SER A 97 10.00 0.03 -1.92
C SER A 97 10.61 -0.01 -0.52
N ILE A 98 9.77 -0.21 0.52
CA ILE A 98 10.20 -0.16 1.92
C ILE A 98 10.81 -1.50 2.35
N ILE A 99 10.40 -2.60 1.72
CA ILE A 99 10.86 -3.94 2.06
C ILE A 99 12.15 -4.20 1.31
N VAL A 100 13.23 -4.45 2.07
CA VAL A 100 14.47 -5.02 1.54
C VAL A 100 14.46 -6.50 1.87
N MET A 101 14.68 -7.34 0.85
CA MET A 101 14.83 -8.79 1.00
C MET A 101 16.24 -9.20 0.62
N THR A 102 16.79 -10.20 1.31
CA THR A 102 18.07 -10.79 0.91
C THR A 102 17.91 -11.63 -0.35
N LYS A 103 19.02 -11.94 -1.02
CA LYS A 103 19.00 -12.79 -2.21
C LYS A 103 18.46 -14.18 -1.87
N GLU A 104 18.79 -14.70 -0.70
CA GLU A 104 18.35 -16.01 -0.21
C GLU A 104 16.84 -16.04 0.04
N GLU A 105 16.30 -14.96 0.62
CA GLU A 105 14.85 -14.79 0.78
C GLU A 105 14.16 -14.77 -0.60
N LEU A 106 14.70 -14.03 -1.57
CA LEU A 106 14.16 -13.95 -2.93
C LEU A 106 14.20 -15.33 -3.65
N MET A 107 15.33 -16.05 -3.53
CA MET A 107 15.50 -17.41 -4.06
C MET A 107 14.48 -18.39 -3.45
N SER A 108 14.15 -18.25 -2.16
CA SER A 108 13.15 -19.11 -1.51
C SER A 108 11.75 -18.96 -2.11
N PHE A 109 11.43 -17.79 -2.67
CA PHE A 109 10.19 -17.55 -3.41
C PHE A 109 10.27 -17.96 -4.88
N GLY A 110 11.37 -18.56 -5.33
CA GLY A 110 11.57 -18.91 -6.75
C GLY A 110 11.78 -17.69 -7.64
N MET A 111 12.13 -16.54 -7.06
CA MET A 111 12.37 -15.29 -7.76
C MET A 111 13.89 -15.11 -7.89
N VAL A 112 14.43 -15.18 -9.11
CA VAL A 112 15.86 -14.99 -9.41
C VAL A 112 16.01 -14.37 -10.79
#